data_AF-A0A011Q6T3-F1
#
_entry.id   AF-A0A011Q6T3-F1
#
_cell.length_a   1.000
_cell.length_b   1.000
_cell.length_c   1.000
_cell.angle_alpha   90.00
_cell.angle_beta   90.00
_cell.angle_gamma   90.00
#
_symmetry.space_group_name_H-M   'P 1'
#
loop_
_entity.id
_entity.type
_entity.pdbx_description
1 polymer ?
#
loop_
_entity_poly.entity_id
_entity_poly.type
_entity_poly.pdbx_seq_one_letter_code
_entity_poly.pdbx_strand_id
1 'polypeptide(L)'
;MCDLAHDWFFGAAHVKLAAVGPAGLLQAPIFRNRENISKYLDHLGKLGWQVAKHWIAGRSVKFSHLYEAFGAVQPFNDYSSYDLSSGARDFRRALHSIAVDIHLVSARFGSPILVDTDDLHHAMHQVWFDADAFRNLYASGLAKALSDDAVESFIRRQLAGFDANVNEETGIRMTAMLELCEMALRHGLTGIASALCRQTWELALGYAQRKDPALSEVMDALEYLVPVAPDDARRLLAEVAPQVHNILSFTDGKGTRHVLYDADRLLAQLHRGALVEKYREHTEAGDWHHAENSLEAYVTTLADDSTLSRAFLRTGMHADAVDALQKAAERGDPLSATFLAEVVRHNGADVGGISEGGVGESKDDWKPFLSDVKTYAVDELERLTDDLKGHYGIRGDVLREWYLHWEFQGQGSRLIQLLEPRLLADSVRDDNLSELLELAFETKLKLEGPAAAFPYIVQAQIFRGGWLGCMIEQPAKSRVRLQRVVASYKRRCDEFYRKSAISWLALPRHSRVIPSDLMVFFLAIQGRTAEAVQFAQAMVQCVQEDTRTLQLKAPSWAASLAAGQPAP
;
A
#
# COMPACT_ATOMS: atom_id res chain seq x y z
N MET A 1 28.19 -13.35 -2.57
CA MET A 1 27.85 -14.73 -2.16
C MET A 1 27.78 -15.67 -3.36
N CYS A 2 27.07 -15.31 -4.45
CA CYS A 2 27.03 -16.13 -5.68
C CYS A 2 28.42 -16.46 -6.23
N ASP A 3 29.28 -15.45 -6.42
CA ASP A 3 30.65 -15.65 -6.92
C ASP A 3 31.47 -16.55 -5.99
N LEU A 4 31.39 -16.33 -4.68
CA LEU A 4 32.09 -17.16 -3.69
C LEU A 4 31.69 -18.64 -3.79
N ALA A 5 30.39 -18.94 -3.83
CA ALA A 5 29.93 -20.32 -3.92
C ALA A 5 30.33 -20.95 -5.26
N HIS A 6 30.24 -20.19 -6.36
CA HIS A 6 30.66 -20.63 -7.69
C HIS A 6 32.15 -20.97 -7.73
N ASP A 7 33.00 -20.03 -7.29
CA ASP A 7 34.45 -20.20 -7.20
C ASP A 7 34.82 -21.36 -6.25
N TRP A 8 34.09 -21.54 -5.16
CA TRP A 8 34.32 -22.62 -4.22
C TRP A 8 34.05 -24.00 -4.85
N PHE A 9 32.95 -24.12 -5.59
CA PHE A 9 32.61 -25.34 -6.31
C PHE A 9 33.63 -25.66 -7.41
N PHE A 10 33.86 -24.70 -8.32
CA PHE A 10 34.72 -24.92 -9.48
C PHE A 10 36.20 -24.94 -9.11
N GLY A 11 36.61 -24.24 -8.05
CA GLY A 11 37.95 -24.35 -7.46
C GLY A 11 38.20 -25.76 -6.91
N ALA A 12 37.24 -26.34 -6.17
CA ALA A 12 37.34 -27.72 -5.71
C ALA A 12 37.41 -28.69 -6.90
N ALA A 13 36.52 -28.54 -7.89
CA ALA A 13 36.52 -29.37 -9.09
C ALA A 13 37.86 -29.27 -9.86
N HIS A 14 38.40 -28.05 -10.03
CA HIS A 14 39.67 -27.79 -10.70
C HIS A 14 40.84 -28.47 -9.98
N VAL A 15 40.94 -28.33 -8.66
CA VAL A 15 41.96 -29.03 -7.87
C VAL A 15 41.89 -30.53 -8.10
N LYS A 16 40.68 -31.11 -8.14
CA LYS A 16 40.53 -32.54 -8.38
C LYS A 16 40.91 -32.97 -9.80
N LEU A 17 40.64 -32.12 -10.80
CA LEU A 17 41.00 -32.36 -12.20
C LEU A 17 42.52 -32.24 -12.44
N ALA A 18 43.19 -31.31 -11.76
CA ALA A 18 44.61 -31.02 -11.95
C ALA A 18 45.55 -31.88 -11.08
N ALA A 19 45.06 -32.41 -9.95
CA ALA A 19 45.91 -33.14 -9.00
C ALA A 19 46.32 -34.53 -9.52
N VAL A 20 47.64 -34.74 -9.65
CA VAL A 20 48.26 -36.05 -9.97
C VAL A 20 48.49 -36.91 -8.70
N GLY A 21 48.37 -36.32 -7.50
CA GLY A 21 48.59 -36.97 -6.19
C GLY A 21 47.46 -36.72 -5.17
N PRO A 22 47.65 -37.08 -3.87
CA PRO A 22 46.65 -36.85 -2.84
C PRO A 22 46.45 -35.34 -2.59
N ALA A 23 45.28 -34.83 -2.95
CA ALA A 23 44.83 -33.47 -2.66
C ALA A 23 43.79 -33.48 -1.53
N GLY A 24 43.64 -32.36 -0.82
CA GLY A 24 42.64 -32.12 0.24
C GLY A 24 41.69 -30.99 -0.15
N LEU A 25 40.47 -31.00 0.41
CA LEU A 25 39.56 -29.85 0.32
C LEU A 25 39.94 -28.81 1.37
N LEU A 26 39.84 -27.53 1.01
CA LEU A 26 39.90 -26.44 1.98
C LEU A 26 38.63 -26.46 2.84
N GLN A 27 38.79 -26.22 4.13
CA GLN A 27 37.67 -26.03 5.04
C GLN A 27 37.10 -24.63 4.87
N ALA A 28 35.78 -24.50 4.82
CA ALA A 28 35.12 -23.22 4.67
C ALA A 28 35.40 -22.30 5.88
N PRO A 29 35.62 -21.00 5.66
CA PRO A 29 35.74 -20.04 6.76
C PRO A 29 34.39 -19.89 7.49
N ILE A 30 34.46 -19.52 8.78
CA ILE A 30 33.27 -19.26 9.60
C ILE A 30 32.80 -17.83 9.38
N PHE A 31 31.55 -17.67 8.97
CA PHE A 31 30.90 -16.37 8.79
C PHE A 31 30.09 -15.99 10.03
N ARG A 32 30.42 -14.85 10.64
CA ARG A 32 29.70 -14.33 11.82
C ARG A 32 28.23 -14.10 11.48
N ASN A 33 27.32 -14.62 12.31
CA ASN A 33 25.84 -14.56 12.17
C ASN A 33 25.29 -15.30 10.94
N ARG A 34 26.14 -15.98 10.16
CA ARG A 34 25.78 -16.73 8.94
C ARG A 34 26.49 -18.08 8.90
N GLU A 35 26.53 -18.76 10.04
CA GLU A 35 27.34 -19.96 10.25
C GLU A 35 26.93 -21.10 9.32
N ASN A 36 25.65 -21.13 8.90
CA ASN A 36 25.11 -22.09 7.93
C ASN A 36 25.81 -22.04 6.56
N ILE A 37 26.31 -20.86 6.14
CA ILE A 37 27.03 -20.70 4.87
C ILE A 37 28.28 -21.59 4.84
N SER A 38 29.03 -21.65 5.94
CA SER A 38 30.26 -22.47 6.03
C SER A 38 29.94 -23.95 5.78
N LYS A 39 28.87 -24.46 6.39
CA LYS A 39 28.38 -25.84 6.17
C LYS A 39 27.98 -26.07 4.72
N TYR A 40 27.33 -25.09 4.09
CA TYR A 40 26.93 -25.19 2.69
C TYR A 40 28.14 -25.22 1.75
N LEU A 41 29.15 -24.38 1.99
CA LEU A 41 30.40 -24.36 1.22
C LEU A 41 31.20 -25.66 1.39
N ASP A 42 31.30 -26.20 2.60
CA ASP A 42 31.98 -27.49 2.84
C ASP A 42 31.30 -28.64 2.06
N HIS A 43 29.98 -28.67 2.02
CA HIS A 43 29.24 -29.65 1.23
C HIS A 43 29.43 -29.42 -0.27
N LEU A 44 29.37 -28.16 -0.71
CA LEU A 44 29.55 -27.77 -2.11
C LEU A 44 30.95 -28.16 -2.63
N GLY A 45 32.00 -28.00 -1.83
CA GLY A 45 33.35 -28.43 -2.19
C GLY A 45 33.46 -29.96 -2.39
N LYS A 46 32.78 -30.74 -1.53
CA LYS A 46 32.69 -32.20 -1.69
C LYS A 46 31.97 -32.59 -2.98
N LEU A 47 30.90 -31.89 -3.32
CA LEU A 47 30.15 -32.10 -4.57
C LEU A 47 31.00 -31.73 -5.80
N GLY A 48 31.73 -30.61 -5.76
CA GLY A 48 32.66 -30.23 -6.83
C GLY A 48 33.69 -31.32 -7.13
N TRP A 49 34.21 -31.96 -6.09
CA TRP A 49 35.08 -33.14 -6.22
C TRP A 49 34.39 -34.36 -6.83
N GLN A 50 33.14 -34.63 -6.45
CA GLN A 50 32.38 -35.76 -6.99
C GLN A 50 32.09 -35.55 -8.48
N VAL A 51 31.62 -34.36 -8.87
CA VAL A 51 31.37 -33.98 -10.26
C VAL A 51 32.67 -34.07 -11.09
N ALA A 52 33.79 -33.56 -10.57
CA ALA A 52 35.09 -33.71 -11.23
C ALA A 52 35.48 -35.18 -11.47
N LYS A 53 35.19 -36.09 -10.53
CA LYS A 53 35.43 -37.54 -10.73
C LYS A 53 34.56 -38.12 -11.85
N HIS A 54 33.32 -37.67 -12.00
CA HIS A 54 32.47 -38.06 -13.12
C HIS A 54 33.07 -37.61 -14.46
N TRP A 55 33.51 -36.36 -14.55
CA TRP A 55 34.15 -35.81 -15.75
C TRP A 55 35.46 -36.53 -16.11
N ILE A 56 36.32 -36.85 -15.12
CA ILE A 56 37.54 -37.65 -15.33
C ILE A 56 37.19 -39.03 -15.89
N ALA A 57 36.09 -39.64 -15.44
CA ALA A 57 35.61 -40.92 -15.92
C ALA A 57 34.87 -40.84 -17.28
N GLY A 58 34.83 -39.67 -17.92
CA GLY A 58 34.13 -39.45 -19.18
C GLY A 58 32.60 -39.53 -19.06
N ARG A 59 32.05 -39.36 -17.85
CA ARG A 59 30.61 -39.40 -17.60
C ARG A 59 30.05 -38.00 -17.50
N SER A 60 28.92 -37.77 -18.13
CA SER A 60 28.19 -36.51 -17.98
C SER A 60 27.41 -36.46 -16.66
N VAL A 61 27.15 -35.23 -16.20
CA VAL A 61 26.34 -34.94 -15.01
C VAL A 61 25.12 -34.15 -15.44
N LYS A 62 23.94 -34.58 -14.98
CA LYS A 62 22.66 -33.92 -15.27
C LYS A 62 22.52 -32.58 -14.54
N PHE A 63 21.67 -31.70 -15.07
CA PHE A 63 21.39 -30.41 -14.44
C PHE A 63 20.77 -30.59 -13.04
N SER A 64 19.87 -31.56 -12.89
CA SER A 64 19.22 -31.82 -11.60
C SER A 64 20.14 -32.35 -10.50
N HIS A 65 21.29 -32.93 -10.88
CA HIS A 65 22.17 -33.67 -9.97
C HIS A 65 22.66 -32.81 -8.81
N LEU A 66 22.97 -31.54 -9.07
CA LEU A 66 23.43 -30.62 -8.04
C LEU A 66 22.39 -30.49 -6.92
N TYR A 67 21.13 -30.27 -7.27
CA TYR A 67 20.04 -30.09 -6.31
C TYR A 67 19.74 -31.38 -5.53
N GLU A 68 19.73 -32.51 -6.22
CA GLU A 68 19.55 -33.84 -5.62
C GLU A 68 20.65 -34.12 -4.58
N ALA A 69 21.91 -33.95 -4.97
CA ALA A 69 23.05 -34.20 -4.09
C ALA A 69 23.16 -33.19 -2.93
N PHE A 70 22.64 -31.98 -3.12
CA PHE A 70 22.53 -30.98 -2.04
C PHE A 70 21.38 -31.26 -1.07
N GLY A 71 20.39 -32.08 -1.46
CA GLY A 71 19.25 -32.46 -0.61
C GLY A 71 19.62 -33.12 0.72
N ALA A 72 20.85 -33.68 0.83
CA ALA A 72 21.40 -34.18 2.09
C ALA A 72 21.61 -33.09 3.16
N VAL A 73 21.66 -31.82 2.75
CA VAL A 73 21.76 -30.66 3.64
C VAL A 73 20.45 -29.89 3.57
N GLN A 74 19.72 -29.75 4.67
CA GLN A 74 18.47 -28.98 4.66
C GLN A 74 18.76 -27.47 4.67
N PRO A 75 18.02 -26.66 3.88
CA PRO A 75 18.11 -25.22 3.95
C PRO A 75 17.59 -24.74 5.30
N PHE A 76 18.23 -23.73 5.87
CA PHE A 76 17.71 -23.07 7.07
C PHE A 76 16.45 -22.30 6.69
N ASN A 77 15.35 -22.56 7.40
CA ASN A 77 14.04 -21.99 7.08
C ASN A 77 13.28 -21.53 8.35
N ASP A 78 14.02 -21.09 9.37
CA ASP A 78 13.45 -20.58 10.61
C ASP A 78 13.37 -19.04 10.57
N TYR A 79 12.21 -18.52 10.94
CA TYR A 79 11.96 -17.08 11.03
C TYR A 79 12.68 -16.42 12.22
N SER A 80 13.26 -17.22 13.13
CA SER A 80 14.02 -16.73 14.29
C SER A 80 15.32 -15.99 13.95
N SER A 81 15.89 -16.20 12.76
CA SER A 81 17.12 -15.52 12.32
C SER A 81 17.06 -15.08 10.85
N TYR A 82 16.94 -13.77 10.66
CA TYR A 82 16.96 -13.14 9.35
C TYR A 82 18.26 -13.43 8.58
N ASP A 83 19.41 -13.35 9.24
CA ASP A 83 20.72 -13.53 8.59
C ASP A 83 20.93 -14.97 8.09
N LEU A 84 20.54 -15.97 8.88
CA LEU A 84 20.64 -17.38 8.49
C LEU A 84 19.70 -17.71 7.33
N SER A 85 18.45 -17.22 7.37
CA SER A 85 17.48 -17.39 6.30
C SER A 85 17.88 -16.66 5.01
N SER A 86 18.43 -15.44 5.13
CA SER A 86 19.02 -14.71 3.99
C SER A 86 20.20 -15.48 3.39
N GLY A 87 21.08 -16.07 4.22
CA GLY A 87 22.21 -16.85 3.75
C GLY A 87 21.79 -18.09 2.95
N ALA A 88 20.73 -18.79 3.37
CA ALA A 88 20.18 -19.93 2.63
C ALA A 88 19.58 -19.50 1.27
N ARG A 89 18.89 -18.36 1.22
CA ARG A 89 18.32 -17.79 -0.03
C ARG A 89 19.42 -17.38 -1.02
N ASP A 90 20.48 -16.73 -0.55
CA ASP A 90 21.64 -16.38 -1.38
C ASP A 90 22.32 -17.62 -1.95
N PHE A 91 22.36 -18.72 -1.18
CA PHE A 91 22.94 -19.98 -1.63
C PHE A 91 22.10 -20.66 -2.71
N ARG A 92 20.75 -20.70 -2.56
CA ARG A 92 19.84 -21.21 -3.61
C ARG A 92 20.06 -20.51 -4.94
N ARG A 93 20.20 -19.18 -4.93
CA ARG A 93 20.55 -18.38 -6.12
C ARG A 93 21.85 -18.86 -6.77
N ALA A 94 22.90 -19.06 -5.98
CA ALA A 94 24.20 -19.51 -6.48
C ALA A 94 24.15 -20.91 -7.15
N LEU A 95 23.34 -21.82 -6.60
CA LEU A 95 23.20 -23.18 -7.14
C LEU A 95 22.68 -23.20 -8.58
N HIS A 96 21.84 -22.24 -8.99
CA HIS A 96 21.35 -22.18 -10.37
C HIS A 96 22.48 -21.95 -11.39
N SER A 97 23.36 -20.98 -11.15
CA SER A 97 24.50 -20.73 -12.05
C SER A 97 25.45 -21.93 -12.08
N ILE A 98 25.73 -22.52 -10.93
CA ILE A 98 26.60 -23.71 -10.84
C ILE A 98 25.98 -24.89 -11.60
N ALA A 99 24.69 -25.16 -11.43
CA ALA A 99 24.00 -26.25 -12.12
C ALA A 99 24.02 -26.09 -13.64
N VAL A 100 23.79 -24.86 -14.13
CA VAL A 100 23.90 -24.54 -15.57
C VAL A 100 25.32 -24.81 -16.07
N ASP A 101 26.34 -24.32 -15.38
CA ASP A 101 27.73 -24.51 -15.82
C ASP A 101 28.17 -25.98 -15.74
N ILE A 102 27.73 -26.73 -14.73
CA ILE A 102 27.93 -28.19 -14.66
C ILE A 102 27.35 -28.88 -15.90
N HIS A 103 26.12 -28.51 -16.29
CA HIS A 103 25.46 -29.09 -17.46
C HIS A 103 26.21 -28.75 -18.76
N LEU A 104 26.59 -27.48 -18.95
CA LEU A 104 27.33 -27.02 -20.13
C LEU A 104 28.70 -27.70 -20.27
N VAL A 105 29.44 -27.89 -19.18
CA VAL A 105 30.68 -28.68 -19.17
C VAL A 105 30.37 -30.15 -19.47
N SER A 106 29.30 -30.68 -18.89
CA SER A 106 28.87 -32.08 -19.07
C SER A 106 28.46 -32.42 -20.50
N ALA A 107 28.00 -31.45 -21.29
CA ALA A 107 27.71 -31.62 -22.71
C ALA A 107 28.95 -32.06 -23.53
N ARG A 108 30.17 -31.73 -23.07
CA ARG A 108 31.41 -32.22 -23.69
C ARG A 108 31.62 -33.73 -23.52
N PHE A 109 30.93 -34.35 -22.57
CA PHE A 109 31.03 -35.79 -22.25
C PHE A 109 29.82 -36.58 -22.77
N GLY A 110 29.13 -36.08 -23.80
CA GLY A 110 28.07 -36.82 -24.51
C GLY A 110 26.65 -36.59 -23.99
N SER A 111 26.44 -35.66 -23.04
CA SER A 111 25.09 -35.17 -22.73
C SER A 111 24.55 -34.27 -23.85
N PRO A 112 23.21 -34.18 -23.99
CA PRO A 112 22.59 -33.09 -24.73
C PRO A 112 23.13 -31.72 -24.28
N ILE A 113 23.24 -30.78 -25.23
CA ILE A 113 23.72 -29.41 -24.97
C ILE A 113 22.71 -28.61 -24.13
N LEU A 114 21.43 -28.95 -24.26
CA LEU A 114 20.32 -28.29 -23.59
C LEU A 114 19.65 -29.25 -22.61
N VAL A 115 19.24 -28.70 -21.46
CA VAL A 115 18.44 -29.39 -20.45
C VAL A 115 17.04 -29.65 -21.01
N ASP A 116 16.61 -30.90 -20.94
CA ASP A 116 15.27 -31.32 -21.34
C ASP A 116 14.22 -31.06 -20.25
N THR A 117 12.95 -31.24 -20.60
CA THR A 117 11.82 -30.99 -19.70
C THR A 117 11.86 -31.89 -18.46
N ASP A 118 12.26 -33.15 -18.60
CA ASP A 118 12.26 -34.13 -17.50
C ASP A 118 13.33 -33.80 -16.46
N ASP A 119 14.54 -33.44 -16.89
CA ASP A 119 15.65 -33.05 -16.01
C ASP A 119 15.33 -31.73 -15.27
N LEU A 120 14.74 -30.75 -15.97
CA LEU A 120 14.27 -29.51 -15.34
C LEU A 120 13.17 -29.80 -14.31
N HIS A 121 12.17 -30.61 -14.67
CA HIS A 121 11.09 -30.98 -13.74
C HIS A 121 11.64 -31.71 -12.54
N HIS A 122 12.60 -32.62 -12.73
CA HIS A 122 13.23 -33.31 -11.62
C HIS A 122 13.95 -32.34 -10.67
N ALA A 123 14.66 -31.35 -11.22
CA ALA A 123 15.30 -30.29 -10.44
C ALA A 123 14.26 -29.46 -9.65
N MET A 124 13.14 -29.08 -10.26
CA MET A 124 12.07 -28.30 -9.63
C MET A 124 11.41 -28.99 -8.43
N HIS A 125 11.49 -30.34 -8.34
CA HIS A 125 10.98 -31.08 -7.19
C HIS A 125 11.98 -31.16 -6.02
N GLN A 126 13.19 -30.64 -6.18
CA GLN A 126 14.21 -30.64 -5.14
C GLN A 126 14.07 -29.43 -4.21
N VAL A 127 14.33 -29.65 -2.91
CA VAL A 127 14.19 -28.65 -1.84
C VAL A 127 15.03 -27.38 -2.06
N TRP A 128 16.14 -27.49 -2.79
CA TRP A 128 17.04 -26.38 -3.09
C TRP A 128 16.74 -25.64 -4.39
N PHE A 129 15.80 -26.12 -5.18
CA PHE A 129 15.42 -25.42 -6.41
C PHE A 129 14.44 -24.30 -6.07
N ASP A 130 14.89 -23.06 -6.27
CA ASP A 130 14.08 -21.86 -6.08
C ASP A 130 13.63 -21.36 -7.45
N ALA A 131 12.36 -21.58 -7.79
CA ALA A 131 11.83 -21.24 -9.10
C ALA A 131 11.84 -19.73 -9.36
N ASP A 132 11.59 -18.91 -8.33
CA ASP A 132 11.61 -17.45 -8.45
C ASP A 132 13.04 -16.94 -8.70
N ALA A 133 14.00 -17.44 -7.93
CA ALA A 133 15.41 -17.13 -8.13
C ALA A 133 15.90 -17.59 -9.50
N PHE A 134 15.52 -18.79 -9.94
CA PHE A 134 15.88 -19.32 -11.25
C PHE A 134 15.32 -18.45 -12.38
N ARG A 135 14.03 -18.11 -12.32
CA ARG A 135 13.36 -17.22 -13.29
C ARG A 135 14.07 -15.87 -13.38
N ASN A 136 14.32 -15.22 -12.24
CA ASN A 136 15.01 -13.94 -12.18
C ASN A 136 16.42 -14.00 -12.79
N LEU A 137 17.22 -15.01 -12.43
CA LEU A 137 18.57 -15.21 -12.98
C LEU A 137 18.53 -15.49 -14.48
N TYR A 138 17.58 -16.31 -14.93
CA TYR A 138 17.41 -16.61 -16.35
C TYR A 138 17.04 -15.35 -17.13
N ALA A 139 16.06 -14.57 -16.68
CA ALA A 139 15.72 -13.30 -17.31
C ALA A 139 16.89 -12.29 -17.30
N SER A 140 17.72 -12.31 -16.25
CA SER A 140 18.86 -11.40 -16.08
C SER A 140 20.12 -11.79 -16.87
N GLY A 141 20.05 -12.80 -17.74
CA GLY A 141 21.12 -13.15 -18.67
C GLY A 141 21.91 -14.42 -18.36
N LEU A 142 21.41 -15.32 -17.50
CA LEU A 142 21.98 -16.67 -17.36
C LEU A 142 22.07 -17.37 -18.74
N ALA A 143 23.08 -18.20 -18.95
CA ALA A 143 23.29 -18.88 -20.23
C ALA A 143 22.04 -19.65 -20.70
N LYS A 144 21.76 -19.62 -22.01
CA LYS A 144 20.62 -20.34 -22.63
C LYS A 144 20.89 -21.84 -22.61
N ALA A 145 20.67 -22.48 -21.46
CA ALA A 145 20.98 -23.89 -21.22
C ALA A 145 19.74 -24.80 -21.22
N LEU A 146 18.54 -24.25 -21.37
CA LEU A 146 17.30 -25.02 -21.43
C LEU A 146 16.90 -25.26 -22.88
N SER A 147 16.19 -26.35 -23.16
CA SER A 147 15.46 -26.54 -24.41
C SER A 147 14.23 -25.62 -24.47
N ASP A 148 13.74 -25.33 -25.66
CA ASP A 148 12.56 -24.49 -25.85
C ASP A 148 11.31 -25.13 -25.19
N ASP A 149 11.15 -26.46 -25.28
CA ASP A 149 10.09 -27.22 -24.61
C ASP A 149 10.17 -27.14 -23.07
N ALA A 150 11.39 -27.20 -22.52
CA ALA A 150 11.59 -27.09 -21.07
C ALA A 150 11.22 -25.69 -20.56
N VAL A 151 11.54 -24.64 -21.32
CA VAL A 151 11.16 -23.25 -20.98
C VAL A 151 9.66 -23.04 -21.09
N GLU A 152 9.03 -23.53 -22.16
CA GLU A 152 7.57 -23.46 -22.29
C GLU A 152 6.89 -24.16 -21.10
N SER A 153 7.37 -25.37 -20.74
CA SER A 153 6.85 -26.12 -19.60
C SER A 153 7.03 -25.38 -18.27
N PHE A 154 8.20 -24.78 -18.05
CA PHE A 154 8.49 -23.97 -16.86
C PHE A 154 7.55 -22.76 -16.76
N ILE A 155 7.39 -22.00 -17.84
CA ILE A 155 6.50 -20.82 -17.90
C ILE A 155 5.07 -21.24 -17.58
N ARG A 156 4.54 -22.29 -18.23
CA ARG A 156 3.17 -22.75 -17.99
C ARG A 156 2.94 -23.19 -16.54
N ARG A 157 3.92 -23.84 -15.92
CA ARG A 157 3.86 -24.24 -14.51
C ARG A 157 3.89 -23.05 -13.56
N GLN A 158 4.69 -22.02 -13.85
CA GLN A 158 4.71 -20.78 -13.08
C GLN A 158 3.38 -20.04 -13.19
N LEU A 159 2.82 -19.91 -14.39
CA LEU A 159 1.50 -19.31 -14.62
C LEU A 159 0.39 -20.04 -13.86
N ALA A 160 0.35 -21.37 -13.91
CA ALA A 160 -0.60 -22.16 -13.13
C ALA A 160 -0.45 -21.95 -11.62
N GLY A 161 0.77 -21.71 -11.14
CA GLY A 161 1.05 -21.35 -9.75
C GLY A 161 0.46 -19.98 -9.36
N PHE A 162 0.61 -18.97 -10.22
CA PHE A 162 0.02 -17.65 -10.01
C PHE A 162 -1.51 -17.66 -10.07
N ASP A 163 -2.10 -18.45 -10.96
CA ASP A 163 -3.55 -18.62 -11.02
C ASP A 163 -4.09 -19.28 -9.74
N ALA A 164 -3.35 -20.23 -9.16
CA ALA A 164 -3.73 -20.91 -7.93
C ALA A 164 -3.51 -20.05 -6.66
N ASN A 165 -2.50 -19.18 -6.65
CA ASN A 165 -2.13 -18.38 -5.48
C ASN A 165 -2.42 -16.89 -5.67
N VAL A 166 -3.68 -16.48 -5.42
CA VAL A 166 -4.14 -15.08 -5.50
C VAL A 166 -3.46 -14.14 -4.48
N ASN A 167 -2.78 -14.70 -3.47
CA ASN A 167 -2.20 -13.96 -2.34
C ASN A 167 -0.76 -13.47 -2.58
N GLU A 168 -0.38 -13.28 -3.83
CA GLU A 168 0.93 -12.69 -4.15
C GLU A 168 0.76 -11.24 -4.56
N GLU A 169 1.59 -10.37 -3.99
CA GLU A 169 1.57 -8.94 -4.26
C GLU A 169 1.62 -8.65 -5.77
N THR A 170 0.79 -7.71 -6.24
CA THR A 170 0.70 -7.39 -7.68
C THR A 170 2.02 -6.95 -8.28
N GLY A 171 2.88 -6.27 -7.51
CA GLY A 171 4.24 -5.90 -7.94
C GLY A 171 5.17 -7.09 -8.17
N ILE A 172 5.07 -8.13 -7.32
CA ILE A 172 5.83 -9.37 -7.48
C ILE A 172 5.33 -10.10 -8.73
N ARG A 173 4.01 -10.25 -8.87
CA ARG A 173 3.38 -10.84 -10.06
C ARG A 173 3.79 -10.13 -11.34
N MET A 174 3.71 -8.80 -11.38
CA MET A 174 4.09 -8.00 -12.54
C MET A 174 5.54 -8.25 -12.96
N THR A 175 6.45 -8.27 -11.97
CA THR A 175 7.87 -8.56 -12.22
C THR A 175 8.06 -9.98 -12.73
N ALA A 176 7.39 -10.96 -12.13
CA ALA A 176 7.45 -12.35 -12.58
C ALA A 176 6.95 -12.52 -14.02
N MET A 177 5.84 -11.88 -14.41
CA MET A 177 5.33 -11.92 -15.79
C MET A 177 6.33 -11.33 -16.78
N LEU A 178 6.99 -10.23 -16.42
CA LEU A 178 8.02 -9.61 -17.25
C LEU A 178 9.23 -10.53 -17.41
N GLU A 179 9.68 -11.17 -16.33
CA GLU A 179 10.79 -12.14 -16.38
C GLU A 179 10.45 -13.36 -17.23
N LEU A 180 9.25 -13.92 -17.09
CA LEU A 180 8.77 -15.02 -17.95
C LEU A 180 8.67 -14.58 -19.42
N CYS A 181 8.26 -13.34 -19.68
CA CYS A 181 8.21 -12.78 -21.03
C CYS A 181 9.61 -12.74 -21.65
N GLU A 182 10.60 -12.29 -20.90
CA GLU A 182 12.01 -12.29 -21.33
C GLU A 182 12.48 -13.72 -21.63
N MET A 183 12.20 -14.68 -20.75
CA MET A 183 12.50 -16.09 -21.02
C MET A 183 11.87 -16.59 -22.33
N ALA A 184 10.59 -16.28 -22.56
CA ALA A 184 9.88 -16.65 -23.79
C ALA A 184 10.52 -16.04 -25.04
N LEU A 185 10.92 -14.76 -25.00
CA LEU A 185 11.60 -14.07 -26.10
C LEU A 185 12.95 -14.71 -26.43
N ARG A 186 13.75 -15.04 -25.41
CA ARG A 186 15.05 -15.73 -25.57
C ARG A 186 14.94 -17.11 -26.24
N HIS A 187 13.75 -17.72 -26.18
CA HIS A 187 13.43 -19.02 -26.79
C HIS A 187 12.57 -18.91 -28.05
N GLY A 188 12.28 -17.71 -28.55
CA GLY A 188 11.47 -17.53 -29.76
C GLY A 188 10.00 -17.91 -29.59
N LEU A 189 9.52 -18.06 -28.35
CA LEU A 189 8.14 -18.41 -27.99
C LEU A 189 7.22 -17.18 -28.08
N THR A 190 7.14 -16.59 -29.28
CA THR A 190 6.51 -15.27 -29.53
C THR A 190 5.05 -15.17 -29.07
N GLY A 191 4.25 -16.23 -29.24
CA GLY A 191 2.86 -16.26 -28.78
C GLY A 191 2.74 -16.15 -27.26
N ILE A 192 3.58 -16.88 -26.53
CA ILE A 192 3.64 -16.85 -25.05
C ILE A 192 4.18 -15.50 -24.59
N ALA A 193 5.26 -15.00 -25.21
CA ALA A 193 5.83 -13.70 -24.91
C ALA A 193 4.82 -12.56 -25.07
N SER A 194 4.04 -12.56 -26.17
CA SER A 194 3.01 -11.54 -26.41
C SER A 194 1.90 -11.57 -25.34
N ALA A 195 1.48 -12.76 -24.89
CA ALA A 195 0.48 -12.90 -23.84
C ALA A 195 1.02 -12.40 -22.49
N LEU A 196 2.23 -12.80 -22.12
CA LEU A 196 2.88 -12.36 -20.87
C LEU A 196 3.10 -10.84 -20.86
N CYS A 197 3.60 -10.26 -21.95
CA CYS A 197 3.79 -8.82 -22.07
C CYS A 197 2.48 -8.04 -21.86
N ARG A 198 1.37 -8.55 -22.42
CA ARG A 198 0.04 -7.96 -22.21
C ARG A 198 -0.38 -8.03 -20.74
N GLN A 199 -0.22 -9.17 -20.09
CA GLN A 199 -0.52 -9.32 -18.66
C GLN A 199 0.34 -8.39 -17.78
N THR A 200 1.62 -8.22 -18.11
CA THR A 200 2.49 -7.25 -17.42
C THR A 200 1.91 -5.84 -17.54
N TRP A 201 1.48 -5.41 -18.73
CA TRP A 201 0.87 -4.10 -18.93
C TRP A 201 -0.48 -3.95 -18.22
N GLU A 202 -1.31 -5.00 -18.21
CA GLU A 202 -2.56 -4.99 -17.46
C GLU A 202 -2.32 -4.83 -15.95
N LEU A 203 -1.30 -5.49 -15.39
CA LEU A 203 -0.91 -5.33 -13.98
C LEU A 203 -0.26 -3.96 -13.69
N ALA A 204 0.52 -3.42 -14.65
CA ALA A 204 1.21 -2.14 -14.49
C ALA A 204 0.26 -0.94 -14.60
N LEU A 205 -0.78 -1.03 -15.44
CA LEU A 205 -1.79 0.00 -15.63
C LEU A 205 -2.96 -0.12 -14.64
N GLY A 206 -3.21 -1.32 -14.10
CA GLY A 206 -4.20 -1.56 -13.05
C GLY A 206 -3.64 -1.30 -11.64
N TYR A 207 -4.06 -2.13 -10.68
CA TYR A 207 -3.75 -1.97 -9.25
C TYR A 207 -2.30 -2.38 -8.93
N ALA A 208 -1.35 -1.49 -9.25
CA ALA A 208 0.09 -1.73 -9.14
C ALA A 208 0.63 -1.61 -7.69
N GLN A 209 1.97 -1.65 -7.52
CA GLN A 209 2.59 -1.70 -6.20
C GLN A 209 2.53 -0.35 -5.45
N ARG A 210 2.00 -0.42 -4.22
CA ARG A 210 2.31 0.41 -3.04
C ARG A 210 1.60 1.73 -2.77
N LYS A 211 0.76 2.29 -3.62
CA LYS A 211 0.22 3.66 -3.37
C LYS A 211 -1.11 3.95 -4.03
N ASP A 212 -2.01 2.98 -4.12
CA ASP A 212 -3.32 3.31 -4.66
C ASP A 212 -4.28 3.73 -3.53
N PRO A 213 -4.55 5.04 -3.34
CA PRO A 213 -5.59 5.49 -2.42
C PRO A 213 -6.98 5.18 -2.94
N ALA A 214 -7.16 4.71 -4.19
CA ALA A 214 -8.47 4.57 -4.82
C ALA A 214 -9.44 3.75 -3.97
N LEU A 215 -8.99 2.62 -3.39
CA LEU A 215 -9.87 1.83 -2.54
C LEU A 215 -10.22 2.55 -1.23
N SER A 216 -9.28 3.30 -0.63
CA SER A 216 -9.56 4.16 0.53
C SER A 216 -10.56 5.27 0.18
N GLU A 217 -10.39 5.92 -0.98
CA GLU A 217 -11.30 6.95 -1.46
C GLU A 217 -12.69 6.38 -1.79
N VAL A 218 -12.77 5.12 -2.25
CA VAL A 218 -14.05 4.41 -2.38
C VAL A 218 -14.70 4.23 -1.00
N MET A 219 -13.96 3.80 0.02
CA MET A 219 -14.52 3.67 1.38
C MET A 219 -15.04 5.00 1.93
N ASP A 220 -14.28 6.08 1.78
CA ASP A 220 -14.69 7.43 2.19
C ASP A 220 -15.92 7.90 1.40
N ALA A 221 -15.96 7.66 0.08
CA ALA A 221 -17.11 7.97 -0.77
C ALA A 221 -18.38 7.24 -0.31
N LEU A 222 -18.27 5.96 0.04
CA LEU A 222 -19.38 5.18 0.58
C LEU A 222 -19.83 5.71 1.94
N GLU A 223 -18.91 6.11 2.82
CA GLU A 223 -19.22 6.74 4.11
C GLU A 223 -20.04 8.03 3.91
N TYR A 224 -19.69 8.87 2.93
CA TYR A 224 -20.50 10.07 2.62
C TYR A 224 -21.88 9.77 2.06
N LEU A 225 -22.10 8.59 1.46
CA LEU A 225 -23.40 8.17 0.98
C LEU A 225 -24.30 7.62 2.08
N VAL A 226 -23.77 7.07 3.17
CA VAL A 226 -24.56 6.52 4.28
C VAL A 226 -25.72 7.44 4.73
N PRO A 227 -25.52 8.74 5.00
CA PRO A 227 -26.61 9.60 5.49
C PRO A 227 -27.65 9.98 4.42
N VAL A 228 -27.37 9.80 3.13
CA VAL A 228 -28.24 10.30 2.03
C VAL A 228 -28.77 9.21 1.10
N ALA A 229 -28.09 8.06 1.02
CA ALA A 229 -28.39 6.92 0.17
C ALA A 229 -27.81 5.62 0.77
N PRO A 230 -28.25 5.19 1.97
CA PRO A 230 -27.68 4.03 2.67
C PRO A 230 -27.84 2.71 1.88
N ASP A 231 -28.94 2.54 1.13
CA ASP A 231 -29.15 1.35 0.30
C ASP A 231 -28.16 1.26 -0.87
N ASP A 232 -27.83 2.40 -1.49
CA ASP A 232 -26.81 2.44 -2.54
C ASP A 232 -25.41 2.25 -1.97
N ALA A 233 -25.11 2.86 -0.80
CA ALA A 233 -23.85 2.61 -0.11
C ALA A 233 -23.66 1.13 0.22
N ARG A 234 -24.71 0.47 0.73
CA ARG A 234 -24.73 -0.97 1.01
C ARG A 234 -24.50 -1.81 -0.25
N ARG A 235 -25.22 -1.50 -1.33
CA ARG A 235 -25.08 -2.20 -2.62
C ARG A 235 -23.66 -2.06 -3.17
N LEU A 236 -23.12 -0.84 -3.21
CA LEU A 236 -21.78 -0.58 -3.73
C LEU A 236 -20.69 -1.21 -2.86
N LEU A 237 -20.85 -1.23 -1.53
CA LEU A 237 -19.94 -1.96 -0.63
C LEU A 237 -19.94 -3.47 -0.91
N ALA A 238 -21.12 -4.05 -1.19
CA ALA A 238 -21.21 -5.46 -1.59
C ALA A 238 -20.53 -5.71 -2.95
N GLU A 239 -20.64 -4.79 -3.91
CA GLU A 239 -20.00 -4.88 -5.23
C GLU A 239 -18.46 -4.83 -5.16
N VAL A 240 -17.89 -4.01 -4.27
CA VAL A 240 -16.42 -3.87 -4.09
C VAL A 240 -15.84 -4.80 -3.00
N ALA A 241 -16.69 -5.62 -2.37
CA ALA A 241 -16.31 -6.51 -1.28
C ALA A 241 -15.13 -7.45 -1.59
N PRO A 242 -15.01 -8.06 -2.80
CA PRO A 242 -13.85 -8.90 -3.12
C PRO A 242 -12.52 -8.12 -3.05
N GLN A 243 -12.49 -6.87 -3.52
CA GLN A 243 -11.29 -6.02 -3.47
C GLN A 243 -10.94 -5.62 -2.04
N VAL A 244 -11.94 -5.21 -1.26
CA VAL A 244 -11.78 -4.86 0.16
C VAL A 244 -11.26 -6.03 0.97
N HIS A 245 -11.90 -7.20 0.88
CA HIS A 245 -11.57 -8.35 1.73
C HIS A 245 -10.18 -8.92 1.44
N ASN A 246 -9.77 -8.93 0.17
CA ASN A 246 -8.48 -9.51 -0.24
C ASN A 246 -7.36 -8.46 -0.33
N ILE A 247 -7.56 -7.23 0.14
CA ILE A 247 -6.60 -6.13 -0.08
C ILE A 247 -5.21 -6.45 0.47
N LEU A 248 -5.11 -7.16 1.60
CA LEU A 248 -3.83 -7.56 2.19
C LEU A 248 -3.20 -8.78 1.50
N SER A 249 -3.95 -9.45 0.64
CA SER A 249 -3.47 -10.60 -0.14
C SER A 249 -2.67 -10.15 -1.37
N PHE A 250 -3.06 -9.05 -2.01
CA PHE A 250 -2.41 -8.56 -3.23
C PHE A 250 -1.66 -7.23 -3.05
N THR A 251 -1.61 -6.68 -1.83
CA THR A 251 -0.81 -5.51 -1.45
C THR A 251 0.11 -5.83 -0.26
N ASP A 252 1.15 -5.01 -0.05
CA ASP A 252 2.08 -5.18 1.08
C ASP A 252 1.52 -4.65 2.42
N GLY A 253 0.26 -4.24 2.43
CA GLY A 253 -0.45 -3.66 3.58
C GLY A 253 -0.05 -2.23 3.95
N LYS A 254 0.97 -1.64 3.32
CA LYS A 254 1.36 -0.25 3.62
C LYS A 254 0.37 0.71 2.99
N GLY A 255 -0.34 1.47 3.82
CA GLY A 255 -1.34 2.43 3.36
C GLY A 255 -2.63 1.77 2.85
N THR A 256 -2.87 0.49 3.13
CA THR A 256 -4.10 -0.22 2.76
C THR A 256 -4.74 -1.03 3.89
N ARG A 257 -4.02 -1.28 5.00
CA ARG A 257 -4.55 -2.00 6.17
C ARG A 257 -5.82 -1.38 6.74
N HIS A 258 -5.93 -0.07 6.72
CA HIS A 258 -7.08 0.66 7.26
C HIS A 258 -8.37 0.40 6.47
N VAL A 259 -8.29 0.01 5.20
CA VAL A 259 -9.46 -0.30 4.35
C VAL A 259 -10.32 -1.41 4.97
N LEU A 260 -9.70 -2.43 5.57
CA LEU A 260 -10.45 -3.49 6.25
C LEU A 260 -11.22 -2.94 7.45
N TYR A 261 -10.60 -2.04 8.22
CA TYR A 261 -11.22 -1.37 9.36
C TYR A 261 -12.35 -0.41 8.92
N ASP A 262 -12.18 0.32 7.83
CA ASP A 262 -13.23 1.15 7.25
C ASP A 262 -14.43 0.32 6.79
N ALA A 263 -14.18 -0.89 6.29
CA ALA A 263 -15.25 -1.83 5.97
C ALA A 263 -16.00 -2.28 7.23
N ASP A 264 -15.31 -2.53 8.34
CA ASP A 264 -15.98 -2.84 9.62
C ASP A 264 -16.92 -1.71 10.02
N ARG A 265 -16.46 -0.46 9.96
CA ARG A 265 -17.26 0.73 10.29
C ARG A 265 -18.48 0.87 9.39
N LEU A 266 -18.33 0.70 8.07
CA LEU A 266 -19.46 0.76 7.13
C LEU A 266 -20.45 -0.39 7.36
N LEU A 267 -19.97 -1.62 7.58
CA LEU A 267 -20.82 -2.77 7.86
C LEU A 267 -21.61 -2.57 9.17
N ALA A 268 -20.98 -1.99 10.20
CA ALA A 268 -21.64 -1.69 11.46
C ALA A 268 -22.80 -0.70 11.32
N GLN A 269 -22.65 0.30 10.42
CA GLN A 269 -23.69 1.29 10.11
C GLN A 269 -24.76 0.78 9.13
N LEU A 270 -24.39 -0.06 8.17
CA LEU A 270 -25.26 -0.46 7.06
C LEU A 270 -25.96 -1.81 7.29
N HIS A 271 -25.26 -2.81 7.85
CA HIS A 271 -25.77 -4.17 8.00
C HIS A 271 -24.97 -5.00 9.03
N ARG A 272 -25.38 -4.97 10.30
CA ARG A 272 -24.72 -5.67 11.41
C ARG A 272 -24.61 -7.18 11.23
N GLY A 273 -25.56 -7.83 10.53
CA GLY A 273 -25.48 -9.26 10.23
C GLY A 273 -24.28 -9.61 9.33
N ALA A 274 -23.88 -8.71 8.44
CA ALA A 274 -22.71 -8.91 7.58
C ALA A 274 -21.41 -8.68 8.35
N LEU A 275 -21.40 -7.74 9.30
CA LEU A 275 -20.28 -7.57 10.23
C LEU A 275 -20.04 -8.84 11.06
N VAL A 276 -21.10 -9.51 11.53
CA VAL A 276 -21.00 -10.78 12.27
C VAL A 276 -20.40 -11.88 11.40
N GLU A 277 -20.78 -11.99 10.13
CA GLU A 277 -20.16 -12.95 9.21
C GLU A 277 -18.67 -12.64 9.00
N LYS A 278 -18.29 -11.37 8.84
CA LYS A 278 -16.89 -10.97 8.72
C LYS A 278 -16.08 -11.31 9.98
N TYR A 279 -16.64 -11.06 11.17
CA TYR A 279 -16.05 -11.47 12.45
C TYR A 279 -15.85 -12.98 12.53
N ARG A 280 -16.86 -13.76 12.10
CA ARG A 280 -16.82 -15.22 12.09
C ARG A 280 -15.72 -15.74 11.16
N GLU A 281 -15.61 -15.19 9.96
CA GLU A 281 -14.55 -15.53 8.99
C GLU A 281 -13.15 -15.28 9.57
N HIS A 282 -12.88 -14.11 10.15
CA HIS A 282 -11.57 -13.81 10.74
C HIS A 282 -11.27 -14.70 11.95
N THR A 283 -12.28 -15.00 12.76
CA THR A 283 -12.13 -15.92 13.91
C THR A 283 -11.81 -17.35 13.45
N GLU A 284 -12.50 -17.86 12.43
CA GLU A 284 -12.23 -19.19 11.85
C GLU A 284 -10.86 -19.27 11.18
N ALA A 285 -10.36 -18.16 10.63
CA ALA A 285 -9.00 -18.04 10.07
C ALA A 285 -7.90 -17.88 11.14
N GLY A 286 -8.26 -17.55 12.38
CA GLY A 286 -7.28 -17.23 13.44
C GLY A 286 -6.71 -15.81 13.36
N ASP A 287 -7.34 -14.91 12.59
CA ASP A 287 -6.96 -13.51 12.42
C ASP A 287 -7.53 -12.64 13.54
N TRP A 288 -7.10 -12.88 14.78
CA TRP A 288 -7.65 -12.25 15.99
C TRP A 288 -7.68 -10.72 15.92
N HIS A 289 -6.64 -10.08 15.37
CA HIS A 289 -6.60 -8.63 15.23
C HIS A 289 -7.74 -8.09 14.36
N HIS A 290 -8.07 -8.74 13.24
CA HIS A 290 -9.17 -8.31 12.38
C HIS A 290 -10.53 -8.66 12.96
N ALA A 291 -10.64 -9.75 13.71
CA ALA A 291 -11.86 -10.07 14.44
C ALA A 291 -12.16 -9.00 15.52
N GLU A 292 -11.15 -8.54 16.26
CA GLU A 292 -11.32 -7.48 17.26
C GLU A 292 -11.75 -6.14 16.63
N ASN A 293 -11.23 -5.78 15.46
CA ASN A 293 -11.68 -4.58 14.73
C ASN A 293 -13.19 -4.60 14.43
N SER A 294 -13.76 -5.77 14.08
CA SER A 294 -15.20 -5.89 13.88
C SER A 294 -15.99 -5.67 15.18
N LEU A 295 -15.48 -6.12 16.32
CA LEU A 295 -16.10 -5.88 17.63
C LEU A 295 -16.03 -4.41 18.02
N GLU A 296 -14.87 -3.77 17.82
CA GLU A 296 -14.71 -2.32 18.04
C GLU A 296 -15.71 -1.51 17.19
N ALA A 297 -15.82 -1.81 15.90
CA ALA A 297 -16.77 -1.13 15.01
C ALA A 297 -18.23 -1.34 15.45
N TYR A 298 -18.58 -2.54 15.94
CA TYR A 298 -19.90 -2.80 16.49
C TYR A 298 -20.19 -1.93 17.72
N VAL A 299 -19.25 -1.85 18.66
CA VAL A 299 -19.39 -1.09 19.92
C VAL A 299 -19.49 0.40 19.67
N THR A 300 -18.60 0.94 18.84
CA THR A 300 -18.53 2.38 18.54
C THR A 300 -19.71 2.91 17.73
N THR A 301 -20.55 2.01 17.19
CA THR A 301 -21.76 2.35 16.44
C THR A 301 -23.05 1.92 17.15
N LEU A 302 -22.97 1.49 18.41
CA LEU A 302 -24.16 1.23 19.23
C LEU A 302 -24.97 2.52 19.41
N ALA A 303 -26.21 2.49 18.93
CA ALA A 303 -27.14 3.62 19.01
C ALA A 303 -28.09 3.53 20.22
N ASP A 304 -28.12 2.39 20.92
CA ASP A 304 -29.06 2.13 22.00
C ASP A 304 -28.44 1.40 23.20
N ASP A 305 -28.98 1.70 24.38
CA ASP A 305 -28.62 1.05 25.64
C ASP A 305 -29.53 -0.16 25.93
N SER A 306 -29.68 -1.04 24.94
CA SER A 306 -30.50 -2.23 25.07
C SER A 306 -29.86 -3.28 26.01
N THR A 307 -30.66 -4.23 26.47
CA THR A 307 -30.15 -5.37 27.25
C THR A 307 -29.09 -6.15 26.48
N LEU A 308 -29.22 -6.24 25.15
CA LEU A 308 -28.24 -6.89 24.29
C LEU A 308 -26.92 -6.10 24.25
N SER A 309 -27.00 -4.78 24.05
CA SER A 309 -25.84 -3.87 24.06
C SER A 309 -25.07 -4.00 25.38
N ARG A 310 -25.77 -3.94 26.52
CA ARG A 310 -25.15 -4.12 27.85
C ARG A 310 -24.56 -5.52 28.07
N ALA A 311 -25.22 -6.56 27.57
CA ALA A 311 -24.69 -7.92 27.68
C ALA A 311 -23.40 -8.08 26.87
N PHE A 312 -23.36 -7.51 25.66
CA PHE A 312 -22.17 -7.52 24.81
C PHE A 312 -20.98 -6.81 25.45
N LEU A 313 -21.19 -5.63 26.04
CA LEU A 313 -20.14 -4.88 26.74
C LEU A 313 -19.52 -5.64 27.93
N ARG A 314 -20.21 -6.68 28.43
CA ARG A 314 -19.75 -7.58 29.51
C ARG A 314 -19.05 -8.84 29.00
N THR A 315 -18.67 -8.91 27.73
CA THR A 315 -17.99 -10.10 27.17
C THR A 315 -16.46 -10.02 27.21
N GLY A 316 -15.90 -8.97 27.82
CA GLY A 316 -14.46 -8.72 27.89
C GLY A 316 -13.99 -8.01 26.62
N MET A 317 -14.08 -6.68 26.62
CA MET A 317 -13.67 -5.85 25.48
C MET A 317 -12.15 -5.66 25.42
N HIS A 318 -11.59 -5.70 24.21
CA HIS A 318 -10.19 -5.37 23.96
C HIS A 318 -9.88 -3.89 24.27
N ALA A 319 -8.62 -3.60 24.57
CA ALA A 319 -8.17 -2.26 24.99
C ALA A 319 -8.51 -1.18 23.95
N ASP A 320 -8.39 -1.49 22.66
CA ASP A 320 -8.66 -0.53 21.58
C ASP A 320 -10.13 -0.10 21.55
N ALA A 321 -11.08 -1.02 21.76
CA ALA A 321 -12.49 -0.69 21.86
C ALA A 321 -12.81 0.17 23.10
N VAL A 322 -12.11 -0.08 24.21
CA VAL A 322 -12.22 0.74 25.43
C VAL A 322 -11.66 2.15 25.21
N ASP A 323 -10.50 2.26 24.56
CA ASP A 323 -9.88 3.55 24.19
C ASP A 323 -10.76 4.34 23.20
N ALA A 324 -11.38 3.66 22.23
CA ALA A 324 -12.33 4.29 21.32
C ALA A 324 -13.55 4.86 22.06
N LEU A 325 -14.13 4.11 23.00
CA LEU A 325 -15.22 4.58 23.87
C LEU A 325 -14.78 5.74 24.77
N GLN A 326 -13.58 5.69 25.34
CA GLN A 326 -12.99 6.75 26.15
C GLN A 326 -12.87 8.04 25.33
N LYS A 327 -12.27 7.99 24.14
CA LYS A 327 -12.14 9.12 23.22
C LYS A 327 -13.50 9.67 22.78
N ALA A 328 -14.51 8.83 22.61
CA ALA A 328 -15.87 9.28 22.29
C ALA A 328 -16.56 9.97 23.48
N ALA A 329 -16.40 9.43 24.69
CA ALA A 329 -16.90 10.04 25.92
C ALA A 329 -16.23 11.40 26.21
N GLU A 330 -14.92 11.52 26.00
CA GLU A 330 -14.18 12.79 26.11
C GLU A 330 -14.62 13.85 25.10
N ARG A 331 -15.07 13.41 23.92
CA ARG A 331 -15.69 14.27 22.91
C ARG A 331 -17.14 14.62 23.21
N GLY A 332 -17.69 14.14 24.33
CA GLY A 332 -18.99 14.51 24.85
C GLY A 332 -20.14 13.59 24.45
N ASP A 333 -19.89 12.37 23.97
CA ASP A 333 -20.95 11.40 23.71
C ASP A 333 -21.46 10.75 25.02
N PRO A 334 -22.70 11.03 25.45
CA PRO A 334 -23.24 10.50 26.71
C PRO A 334 -23.45 8.98 26.69
N LEU A 335 -23.71 8.40 25.51
CA LEU A 335 -23.94 6.97 25.38
C LEU A 335 -22.61 6.20 25.51
N SER A 336 -21.56 6.65 24.81
CA SER A 336 -20.21 6.13 25.00
C SER A 336 -19.73 6.24 26.45
N ALA A 337 -20.01 7.34 27.15
CA ALA A 337 -19.68 7.48 28.57
C ALA A 337 -20.39 6.43 29.45
N THR A 338 -21.65 6.12 29.14
CA THR A 338 -22.42 5.08 29.83
C THR A 338 -21.84 3.69 29.56
N PHE A 339 -21.51 3.39 28.30
CA PHE A 339 -20.91 2.11 27.91
C PHE A 339 -19.52 1.92 28.52
N LEU A 340 -18.69 2.95 28.51
CA LEU A 340 -17.39 2.93 29.17
C LEU A 340 -17.51 2.58 30.65
N ALA A 341 -18.44 3.22 31.38
CA ALA A 341 -18.68 2.92 32.78
C ALA A 341 -19.11 1.45 33.01
N GLU A 342 -19.93 0.91 32.11
CA GLU A 342 -20.35 -0.49 32.14
C GLU A 342 -19.18 -1.46 31.92
N VAL A 343 -18.32 -1.17 30.93
CA VAL A 343 -17.13 -1.97 30.61
C VAL A 343 -16.12 -1.93 31.74
N VAL A 344 -15.78 -0.74 32.28
CA VAL A 344 -14.85 -0.59 33.40
C VAL A 344 -15.35 -1.34 34.64
N ARG A 345 -16.66 -1.28 34.91
CA ARG A 345 -17.27 -2.02 36.02
C ARG A 345 -17.14 -3.53 35.85
N HIS A 346 -17.22 -4.05 34.62
CA HIS A 346 -17.18 -5.48 34.35
C HIS A 346 -15.74 -6.03 34.23
N ASN A 347 -14.88 -5.34 33.48
CA ASN A 347 -13.49 -5.75 33.26
C ASN A 347 -12.61 -5.58 34.52
N GLY A 348 -13.04 -4.76 35.49
CA GLY A 348 -12.29 -4.48 36.71
C GLY A 348 -11.32 -3.31 36.56
N ALA A 349 -10.47 -3.11 37.57
CA ALA A 349 -9.49 -2.03 37.56
C ALA A 349 -8.40 -2.28 36.51
N ASP A 350 -8.00 -1.21 35.81
CA ASP A 350 -6.86 -1.20 34.89
C ASP A 350 -5.60 -1.68 35.64
N VAL A 351 -5.03 -2.81 35.20
CA VAL A 351 -3.78 -3.35 35.74
C VAL A 351 -2.54 -2.63 35.22
N GLY A 352 -2.74 -1.58 34.42
CA GLY A 352 -1.69 -0.83 33.74
C GLY A 352 -1.19 -1.59 32.51
N GLY A 353 -1.14 -0.91 31.37
CA GLY A 353 -0.45 -1.42 30.20
C GLY A 353 1.07 -1.40 30.42
N ILE A 354 1.79 -2.31 29.76
CA ILE A 354 3.20 -2.05 29.45
C ILE A 354 3.18 -0.83 28.55
N SER A 355 3.72 0.30 28.99
CA SER A 355 3.84 1.47 28.15
C SER A 355 4.65 1.09 26.92
N GLU A 356 3.98 0.92 25.78
CA GLU A 356 4.65 1.08 24.50
C GLU A 356 5.23 2.48 24.56
N GLY A 357 6.57 2.56 24.60
CA GLY A 357 7.29 3.83 24.73
C GLY A 357 6.66 4.79 23.73
N GLY A 358 6.03 5.84 24.26
CA GLY A 358 5.12 6.68 23.50
C GLY A 358 5.74 6.97 22.15
N VAL A 359 5.01 6.62 21.08
CA VAL A 359 5.36 7.02 19.72
C VAL A 359 5.67 8.50 19.85
N GLY A 360 6.95 8.83 19.79
CA GLY A 360 7.39 10.19 20.03
C GLY A 360 6.57 11.03 19.09
N GLU A 361 5.79 11.97 19.62
CA GLU A 361 5.28 13.05 18.80
C GLU A 361 6.48 13.47 17.96
N SER A 362 6.34 13.35 16.64
CA SER A 362 7.29 13.95 15.71
C SER A 362 7.27 15.42 16.07
N LYS A 363 8.13 15.81 17.01
CA LYS A 363 8.43 17.20 17.28
C LYS A 363 9.16 17.61 16.04
N ASP A 364 8.38 18.13 15.10
CA ASP A 364 8.90 18.68 13.88
C ASP A 364 10.03 19.64 14.24
N ASP A 365 11.25 19.33 13.79
CA ASP A 365 12.50 20.04 14.07
C ASP A 365 12.56 21.40 13.34
N TRP A 366 11.42 22.07 13.17
CA TRP A 366 11.37 23.36 12.49
C TRP A 366 11.88 24.48 13.40
N LYS A 367 12.74 25.33 12.85
CA LYS A 367 13.25 26.52 13.55
C LYS A 367 12.09 27.45 13.89
N PRO A 368 11.87 27.78 15.18
CA PRO A 368 10.82 28.70 15.57
C PRO A 368 11.08 30.10 15.01
N PHE A 369 10.01 30.84 14.72
CA PHE A 369 10.10 32.25 14.36
C PHE A 369 10.14 33.05 15.66
N LEU A 370 11.28 33.68 15.94
CA LEU A 370 11.53 34.33 17.24
C LEU A 370 11.05 35.79 17.30
N SER A 371 10.78 36.41 16.14
CA SER A 371 10.27 37.77 16.06
C SER A 371 8.75 37.80 16.33
N ASP A 372 8.26 38.89 16.94
CA ASP A 372 6.82 39.10 17.08
C ASP A 372 6.23 39.57 15.75
N VAL A 373 5.39 38.73 15.15
CA VAL A 373 4.77 38.99 13.84
C VAL A 373 3.88 40.25 13.83
N LYS A 374 3.42 40.70 15.00
CA LYS A 374 2.56 41.88 15.17
C LYS A 374 3.33 43.20 14.94
N THR A 375 4.66 43.14 14.94
CA THR A 375 5.52 44.30 14.67
C THR A 375 5.63 44.66 13.19
N TYR A 376 5.17 43.78 12.30
CA TYR A 376 5.15 44.01 10.85
C TYR A 376 3.84 44.67 10.47
N ALA A 377 3.87 45.94 10.07
CA ALA A 377 2.70 46.65 9.57
C ALA A 377 2.16 45.98 8.29
N VAL A 378 0.91 46.29 7.93
CA VAL A 378 0.25 45.67 6.77
C VAL A 378 1.10 45.82 5.49
N ASP A 379 1.66 47.00 5.24
CA ASP A 379 2.51 47.32 4.08
C ASP A 379 3.94 46.73 4.15
N GLU A 380 4.32 46.11 5.26
CA GLU A 380 5.62 45.45 5.43
C GLU A 380 5.58 43.95 5.08
N LEU A 381 4.57 43.51 4.31
CA LEU A 381 4.43 42.11 3.89
C LEU A 381 5.71 41.55 3.24
N GLU A 382 6.38 42.32 2.37
CA GLU A 382 7.61 41.85 1.71
C GLU A 382 8.73 41.59 2.73
N ARG A 383 8.88 42.46 3.73
CA ARG A 383 9.85 42.26 4.82
C ARG A 383 9.50 41.00 5.62
N LEU A 384 8.22 40.81 5.92
CA LEU A 384 7.74 39.62 6.63
C LEU A 384 8.03 38.33 5.83
N THR A 385 7.71 38.31 4.53
CA THR A 385 7.97 37.14 3.68
C THR A 385 9.47 36.86 3.53
N ASP A 386 10.30 37.89 3.43
CA ASP A 386 11.76 37.78 3.39
C ASP A 386 12.32 37.17 4.68
N ASP A 387 11.88 37.67 5.84
CA ASP A 387 12.29 37.15 7.14
C ASP A 387 11.84 35.69 7.33
N LEU A 388 10.74 35.28 6.68
CA LEU A 388 10.22 33.91 6.72
C LEU A 388 10.86 32.95 5.71
N LYS A 389 11.77 33.41 4.82
CA LYS A 389 12.39 32.56 3.77
C LYS A 389 13.09 31.30 4.32
N GLY A 390 13.59 31.34 5.56
CA GLY A 390 14.20 30.20 6.25
C GLY A 390 13.26 29.33 7.10
N HIS A 391 11.98 29.70 7.25
CA HIS A 391 11.04 29.13 8.21
C HIS A 391 9.91 28.31 7.54
N TYR A 392 10.26 27.41 6.62
CA TYR A 392 9.30 26.71 5.76
C TYR A 392 8.14 26.00 6.50
N GLY A 393 8.43 25.31 7.61
CA GLY A 393 7.43 24.51 8.34
C GLY A 393 6.41 25.32 9.16
N ILE A 394 6.69 26.60 9.46
CA ILE A 394 5.84 27.44 10.32
C ILE A 394 5.35 28.71 9.63
N ARG A 395 5.84 29.01 8.41
CA ARG A 395 5.52 30.24 7.67
C ARG A 395 4.02 30.45 7.52
N GLY A 396 3.27 29.38 7.23
CA GLY A 396 1.82 29.44 7.09
C GLY A 396 1.11 29.92 8.35
N ASP A 397 1.47 29.35 9.50
CA ASP A 397 0.87 29.71 10.80
C ASP A 397 1.22 31.15 11.20
N VAL A 398 2.46 31.57 10.99
CA VAL A 398 2.91 32.94 11.26
C VAL A 398 2.15 33.95 10.39
N LEU A 399 1.98 33.67 9.08
CA LEU A 399 1.21 34.53 8.18
C LEU A 399 -0.26 34.61 8.61
N ARG A 400 -0.85 33.50 9.08
CA ARG A 400 -2.23 33.48 9.58
C ARG A 400 -2.37 34.32 10.85
N GLU A 401 -1.43 34.22 11.78
CA GLU A 401 -1.41 35.06 13.00
C GLU A 401 -1.32 36.55 12.63
N TRP A 402 -0.41 36.91 11.72
CA TRP A 402 -0.27 38.27 11.21
C TRP A 402 -1.58 38.81 10.61
N TYR A 403 -2.21 38.01 9.74
CA TYR A 403 -3.46 38.40 9.09
C TYR A 403 -4.56 38.65 10.13
N LEU A 404 -4.76 37.70 11.05
CA LEU A 404 -5.80 37.77 12.08
C LEU A 404 -5.60 38.96 13.02
N HIS A 405 -4.34 39.26 13.38
CA HIS A 405 -4.02 40.43 14.18
C HIS A 405 -4.51 41.73 13.52
N TRP A 406 -4.14 41.94 12.26
CA TRP A 406 -4.50 43.18 11.56
C TRP A 406 -5.98 43.24 11.17
N GLU A 407 -6.64 42.11 10.87
CA GLU A 407 -8.09 42.07 10.69
C GLU A 407 -8.80 42.50 11.99
N PHE A 408 -8.36 42.01 13.15
CA PHE A 408 -8.93 42.38 14.45
C PHE A 408 -8.74 43.87 14.78
N GLN A 409 -7.65 44.48 14.33
CA GLN A 409 -7.42 45.93 14.43
C GLN A 409 -8.23 46.76 13.40
N GLY A 410 -9.15 46.13 12.67
CA GLY A 410 -10.02 46.79 11.68
C GLY A 410 -9.35 47.10 10.35
N GLN A 411 -8.15 46.55 10.07
CA GLN A 411 -7.40 46.81 8.84
C GLN A 411 -7.76 45.84 7.69
N GLY A 412 -8.89 45.13 7.78
CA GLY A 412 -9.31 44.13 6.79
C GLY A 412 -9.36 44.65 5.34
N SER A 413 -9.88 45.86 5.11
CA SER A 413 -9.91 46.46 3.76
C SER A 413 -8.50 46.71 3.21
N ARG A 414 -7.59 47.18 4.07
CA ARG A 414 -6.19 47.42 3.69
C ARG A 414 -5.43 46.12 3.43
N LEU A 415 -5.68 45.08 4.22
CA LEU A 415 -5.15 43.73 3.99
C LEU A 415 -5.57 43.21 2.62
N ILE A 416 -6.87 43.29 2.28
CA ILE A 416 -7.39 42.84 1.00
C ILE A 416 -6.75 43.63 -0.16
N GLN A 417 -6.70 44.96 -0.09
CA GLN A 417 -6.10 45.79 -1.15
C GLN A 417 -4.64 45.41 -1.43
N LEU A 418 -3.87 45.11 -0.38
CA LEU A 418 -2.47 44.72 -0.52
C LEU A 418 -2.33 43.29 -1.08
N LEU A 419 -3.12 42.35 -0.56
CA LEU A 419 -2.94 40.92 -0.82
C LEU A 419 -3.63 40.45 -2.10
N GLU A 420 -4.72 41.08 -2.52
CA GLU A 420 -5.55 40.63 -3.65
C GLU A 420 -4.76 40.34 -4.93
N PRO A 421 -3.82 41.20 -5.39
CA PRO A 421 -3.04 40.92 -6.59
C PRO A 421 -2.20 39.64 -6.49
N ARG A 422 -1.69 39.32 -5.29
CA ARG A 422 -0.90 38.11 -5.04
C ARG A 422 -1.77 36.89 -4.78
N LEU A 423 -2.89 37.04 -4.08
CA LEU A 423 -3.80 35.95 -3.74
C LEU A 423 -4.56 35.41 -4.96
N LEU A 424 -4.89 36.27 -5.92
CA LEU A 424 -5.62 35.87 -7.12
C LEU A 424 -4.71 35.51 -8.31
N ALA A 425 -3.38 35.65 -8.15
CA ALA A 425 -2.39 35.24 -9.14
C ALA A 425 -2.05 33.75 -9.04
N ASP A 426 -1.53 33.18 -10.14
CA ASP A 426 -1.11 31.78 -10.16
C ASP A 426 0.14 31.52 -9.29
N SER A 427 0.90 32.57 -8.95
CA SER A 427 2.07 32.53 -8.07
C SER A 427 1.71 32.59 -6.57
N VAL A 428 0.44 32.46 -6.17
CA VAL A 428 0.02 32.56 -4.74
C VAL A 428 0.66 31.52 -3.82
N ARG A 429 1.20 30.43 -4.39
CA ARG A 429 1.96 29.43 -3.64
C ARG A 429 3.36 29.89 -3.29
N ASP A 430 3.91 30.82 -4.06
CA ASP A 430 5.17 31.44 -3.73
C ASP A 430 4.98 32.17 -2.39
N ASP A 431 5.86 31.88 -1.44
CA ASP A 431 5.82 32.37 -0.06
C ASP A 431 4.66 31.89 0.85
N ASN A 432 3.98 30.79 0.51
CA ASN A 432 2.88 30.21 1.32
C ASN A 432 1.66 31.14 1.53
N LEU A 433 1.48 32.17 0.70
CA LEU A 433 0.33 33.08 0.80
C LEU A 433 -1.02 32.38 0.58
N SER A 434 -1.03 31.21 -0.07
CA SER A 434 -2.22 30.37 -0.19
C SER A 434 -2.90 30.03 1.16
N GLU A 435 -2.15 30.03 2.28
CA GLU A 435 -2.68 29.83 3.65
C GLU A 435 -3.66 30.93 4.10
N LEU A 436 -3.63 32.08 3.44
CA LEU A 436 -4.45 33.25 3.73
C LEU A 436 -5.74 33.31 2.89
N LEU A 437 -5.90 32.47 1.87
CA LEU A 437 -7.02 32.54 0.92
C LEU A 437 -8.39 32.42 1.59
N GLU A 438 -8.51 31.54 2.59
CA GLU A 438 -9.77 31.37 3.33
C GLU A 438 -10.05 32.53 4.29
N LEU A 439 -9.02 33.12 4.91
CA LEU A 439 -9.17 34.31 5.75
C LEU A 439 -9.58 35.51 4.88
N ALA A 440 -8.90 35.70 3.75
CA ALA A 440 -9.23 36.73 2.77
C ALA A 440 -10.63 36.56 2.19
N PHE A 441 -11.07 35.31 1.96
CA PHE A 441 -12.45 35.01 1.60
C PHE A 441 -13.44 35.53 2.64
N GLU A 442 -13.24 35.22 3.92
CA GLU A 442 -14.14 35.66 5.00
C GLU A 442 -14.15 37.18 5.15
N THR A 443 -12.98 37.84 5.09
CA THR A 443 -12.90 39.30 5.14
C THR A 443 -13.57 39.94 3.94
N LYS A 444 -13.34 39.46 2.71
CA LYS A 444 -13.99 39.97 1.49
C LYS A 444 -15.51 39.73 1.53
N LEU A 445 -15.95 38.60 2.07
CA LEU A 445 -17.38 38.28 2.23
C LEU A 445 -18.06 39.27 3.18
N LYS A 446 -17.41 39.63 4.30
CA LYS A 446 -17.92 40.63 5.26
C LYS A 446 -17.94 42.05 4.67
N LEU A 447 -16.91 42.43 3.91
CA LEU A 447 -16.74 43.81 3.41
C LEU A 447 -17.53 44.11 2.14
N GLU A 448 -17.54 43.19 1.18
CA GLU A 448 -18.02 43.43 -0.20
C GLU A 448 -19.06 42.39 -0.66
N GLY A 449 -19.36 41.41 0.19
CA GLY A 449 -20.40 40.42 -0.05
C GLY A 449 -20.00 39.23 -0.92
N PRO A 450 -20.95 38.31 -1.19
CA PRO A 450 -20.65 37.00 -1.77
C PRO A 450 -20.07 37.07 -3.20
N ALA A 451 -20.51 38.02 -4.03
CA ALA A 451 -20.04 38.11 -5.41
C ALA A 451 -18.53 38.39 -5.48
N ALA A 452 -18.05 39.33 -4.67
CA ALA A 452 -16.66 39.74 -4.61
C ALA A 452 -15.75 38.70 -3.91
N ALA A 453 -16.29 37.95 -2.95
CA ALA A 453 -15.54 36.92 -2.24
C ALA A 453 -15.35 35.61 -3.04
N PHE A 454 -16.23 35.33 -4.00
CA PHE A 454 -16.23 34.07 -4.75
C PHE A 454 -14.87 33.67 -5.39
N PRO A 455 -14.09 34.58 -6.02
CA PRO A 455 -12.78 34.22 -6.57
C PRO A 455 -11.80 33.66 -5.53
N TYR A 456 -11.86 34.13 -4.28
CA TYR A 456 -10.95 33.70 -3.22
C TYR A 456 -11.20 32.26 -2.80
N ILE A 457 -12.46 31.84 -2.65
CA ILE A 457 -12.76 30.45 -2.28
C ILE A 457 -12.48 29.48 -3.43
N VAL A 458 -12.64 29.93 -4.68
CA VAL A 458 -12.19 29.18 -5.86
C VAL A 458 -10.67 29.01 -5.82
N GLN A 459 -9.92 30.08 -5.59
CA GLN A 459 -8.46 30.02 -5.51
C GLN A 459 -7.99 29.18 -4.33
N ALA A 460 -8.68 29.26 -3.18
CA ALA A 460 -8.42 28.39 -2.04
C ALA A 460 -8.56 26.92 -2.45
N GLN A 461 -9.65 26.55 -3.12
CA GLN A 461 -9.85 25.17 -3.54
C GLN A 461 -8.78 24.68 -4.52
N ILE A 462 -8.31 25.53 -5.43
CA ILE A 462 -7.21 25.20 -6.36
C ILE A 462 -5.91 25.04 -5.58
N PHE A 463 -5.39 26.13 -5.00
CA PHE A 463 -4.00 26.19 -4.52
C PHE A 463 -3.77 25.55 -3.15
N ARG A 464 -4.85 25.24 -2.42
CA ARG A 464 -4.81 24.35 -1.26
C ARG A 464 -4.88 22.87 -1.66
N GLY A 465 -5.18 22.57 -2.93
CA GLY A 465 -5.29 21.20 -3.42
C GLY A 465 -6.55 20.48 -2.95
N GLY A 466 -7.66 21.19 -2.76
CA GLY A 466 -8.88 20.61 -2.19
C GLY A 466 -9.56 19.54 -3.06
N TRP A 467 -9.09 19.30 -4.28
CA TRP A 467 -9.51 18.18 -5.15
C TRP A 467 -8.42 17.12 -5.35
N LEU A 468 -7.22 17.32 -4.80
CA LEU A 468 -6.05 16.46 -5.03
C LEU A 468 -5.83 15.41 -3.91
N GLY A 469 -6.81 15.24 -3.03
CA GLY A 469 -6.80 14.23 -1.98
C GLY A 469 -5.85 14.48 -0.81
N CYS A 470 -5.76 13.48 0.07
CA CYS A 470 -5.08 13.55 1.36
C CYS A 470 -3.55 13.77 1.28
N MET A 471 -2.95 13.49 0.12
CA MET A 471 -1.52 13.70 -0.13
C MET A 471 -1.14 15.19 -0.25
N ILE A 472 -2.11 16.07 -0.51
CA ILE A 472 -1.89 17.52 -0.66
C ILE A 472 -2.51 18.31 0.48
N GLU A 473 -3.77 18.01 0.84
CA GLU A 473 -4.47 18.66 1.94
C GLU A 473 -5.28 17.63 2.72
N GLN A 474 -5.33 17.80 4.05
CA GLN A 474 -6.19 16.97 4.90
C GLN A 474 -7.67 17.12 4.47
N PRO A 475 -8.38 16.02 4.15
CA PRO A 475 -9.75 16.09 3.64
C PRO A 475 -10.71 16.88 4.53
N ALA A 476 -10.51 16.86 5.86
CA ALA A 476 -11.30 17.63 6.80
C ALA A 476 -11.32 19.14 6.49
N LYS A 477 -10.18 19.72 6.07
CA LYS A 477 -10.08 21.15 5.70
C LYS A 477 -10.87 21.42 4.42
N SER A 478 -10.71 20.57 3.40
CA SER A 478 -11.45 20.70 2.15
C SER A 478 -12.96 20.54 2.37
N ARG A 479 -13.41 19.61 3.21
CA ARG A 479 -14.83 19.43 3.57
C ARG A 479 -15.44 20.69 4.18
N VAL A 480 -14.76 21.34 5.13
CA VAL A 480 -15.23 22.61 5.71
C VAL A 480 -15.38 23.69 4.63
N ARG A 481 -14.41 23.79 3.72
CA ARG A 481 -14.47 24.73 2.59
C ARG A 481 -15.66 24.42 1.67
N LEU A 482 -15.89 23.16 1.32
CA LEU A 482 -17.01 22.74 0.47
C LEU A 482 -18.37 23.00 1.14
N GLN A 483 -18.50 22.75 2.44
CA GLN A 483 -19.69 23.14 3.20
C GLN A 483 -19.94 24.65 3.14
N ARG A 484 -18.90 25.46 3.28
CA ARG A 484 -18.97 26.92 3.16
C ARG A 484 -19.41 27.34 1.76
N VAL A 485 -18.94 26.67 0.71
CA VAL A 485 -19.38 26.92 -0.68
C VAL A 485 -20.87 26.63 -0.83
N VAL A 486 -21.35 25.48 -0.37
CA VAL A 486 -22.77 25.11 -0.50
C VAL A 486 -23.67 26.05 0.29
N ALA A 487 -23.26 26.46 1.48
CA ALA A 487 -24.00 27.41 2.31
C ALA A 487 -24.11 28.80 1.66
N SER A 488 -23.01 29.32 1.11
CA SER A 488 -22.94 30.70 0.59
C SER A 488 -23.27 30.82 -0.90
N TYR A 489 -23.12 29.74 -1.67
CA TYR A 489 -23.16 29.76 -3.15
C TYR A 489 -23.97 28.62 -3.76
N LYS A 490 -25.09 28.21 -3.13
CA LYS A 490 -25.93 27.07 -3.57
C LYS A 490 -26.24 27.01 -5.07
N ARG A 491 -26.43 28.16 -5.75
CA ARG A 491 -26.73 28.24 -7.19
C ARG A 491 -25.49 28.29 -8.11
N ARG A 492 -24.28 28.37 -7.54
CA ARG A 492 -23.01 28.50 -8.26
C ARG A 492 -22.06 27.34 -7.99
N CYS A 493 -22.52 26.23 -7.40
CA CYS A 493 -21.69 25.05 -7.12
C CYS A 493 -21.05 24.46 -8.39
N ASP A 494 -21.79 24.39 -9.51
CA ASP A 494 -21.24 23.93 -10.79
C ASP A 494 -20.18 24.89 -11.35
N GLU A 495 -20.40 26.21 -11.19
CA GLU A 495 -19.41 27.22 -11.58
C GLU A 495 -18.16 27.09 -10.72
N PHE A 496 -18.32 26.90 -9.40
CA PHE A 496 -17.24 26.67 -8.47
C PHE A 496 -16.42 25.44 -8.85
N TYR A 497 -17.06 24.31 -9.11
CA TYR A 497 -16.38 23.09 -9.56
C TYR A 497 -15.63 23.34 -10.87
N ARG A 498 -16.28 23.90 -11.89
CA ARG A 498 -15.64 24.18 -13.20
C ARG A 498 -14.48 25.15 -13.10
N LYS A 499 -14.46 26.06 -12.13
CA LYS A 499 -13.34 26.99 -11.93
C LYS A 499 -12.24 26.40 -11.04
N SER A 500 -12.59 25.55 -10.08
CA SER A 500 -11.64 25.04 -9.08
C SER A 500 -11.02 23.68 -9.42
N ALA A 501 -11.63 22.88 -10.30
CA ALA A 501 -11.10 21.59 -10.75
C ALA A 501 -9.96 21.77 -11.76
N ILE A 502 -8.88 22.39 -11.32
CA ILE A 502 -7.66 22.69 -12.08
C ILE A 502 -6.47 22.22 -11.25
N SER A 503 -5.52 21.56 -11.90
CA SER A 503 -4.30 21.10 -11.24
C SER A 503 -3.26 22.21 -11.25
N TRP A 504 -2.95 22.76 -10.08
CA TRP A 504 -1.83 23.70 -9.96
C TRP A 504 -0.47 23.00 -10.17
N LEU A 505 -0.40 21.67 -10.03
CA LEU A 505 0.80 20.87 -10.30
C LEU A 505 1.21 20.88 -11.78
N ALA A 506 0.26 21.14 -12.68
CA ALA A 506 0.50 21.15 -14.11
C ALA A 506 0.78 22.56 -14.67
N LEU A 507 0.79 23.59 -13.81
CA LEU A 507 0.98 24.98 -14.27
C LEU A 507 2.31 25.15 -15.03
N PRO A 508 2.31 25.97 -16.11
CA PRO A 508 1.20 26.83 -16.56
C PRO A 508 0.13 26.09 -17.41
N ARG A 509 0.25 24.77 -17.64
CA ARG A 509 -0.80 24.02 -18.33
C ARG A 509 -1.98 23.80 -17.38
N HIS A 510 -3.10 24.48 -17.65
CA HIS A 510 -4.35 24.25 -16.92
C HIS A 510 -4.95 22.88 -17.26
N SER A 511 -4.45 21.82 -16.64
CA SER A 511 -5.06 20.49 -16.73
C SER A 511 -6.20 20.36 -15.71
N ARG A 512 -7.23 19.59 -16.08
CA ARG A 512 -8.31 19.25 -15.16
C ARG A 512 -7.83 18.23 -14.13
N VAL A 513 -8.41 18.29 -12.94
CA VAL A 513 -8.26 17.28 -11.89
C VAL A 513 -9.50 16.42 -11.88
N ILE A 514 -9.33 15.10 -11.81
CA ILE A 514 -10.41 14.19 -11.44
C ILE A 514 -10.51 14.25 -9.91
N PRO A 515 -11.63 14.72 -9.35
CA PRO A 515 -11.81 14.77 -7.90
C PRO A 515 -11.78 13.38 -7.26
N SER A 516 -11.34 13.32 -6.00
CA SER A 516 -11.44 12.13 -5.14
C SER A 516 -12.87 11.91 -4.60
N ASP A 517 -12.99 11.09 -3.55
CA ASP A 517 -14.13 10.96 -2.63
C ASP A 517 -14.87 12.28 -2.30
N LEU A 518 -14.13 13.40 -2.25
CA LEU A 518 -14.66 14.72 -1.94
C LEU A 518 -15.73 15.22 -2.93
N MET A 519 -15.76 14.70 -4.16
CA MET A 519 -16.87 15.00 -5.08
C MET A 519 -18.18 14.35 -4.64
N VAL A 520 -18.12 13.11 -4.14
CA VAL A 520 -19.29 12.43 -3.58
C VAL A 520 -19.80 13.21 -2.36
N PHE A 521 -18.90 13.62 -1.46
CA PHE A 521 -19.25 14.52 -0.36
C PHE A 521 -19.92 15.81 -0.86
N PHE A 522 -19.29 16.51 -1.82
CA PHE A 522 -19.79 17.79 -2.34
C PHE A 522 -21.17 17.67 -2.97
N LEU A 523 -21.44 16.61 -3.73
CA LEU A 523 -22.75 16.35 -4.33
C LEU A 523 -23.79 15.97 -3.26
N ALA A 524 -23.41 15.14 -2.28
CA ALA A 524 -24.29 14.74 -1.17
C ALA A 524 -24.78 15.95 -0.37
N ILE A 525 -23.88 16.86 0.04
CA ILE A 525 -24.28 18.05 0.82
C ILE A 525 -25.09 19.07 0.02
N GLN A 526 -25.08 19.00 -1.33
CA GLN A 526 -25.96 19.78 -2.20
C GLN A 526 -27.38 19.18 -2.33
N GLY A 527 -27.59 17.95 -1.86
CA GLY A 527 -28.80 17.17 -2.11
C GLY A 527 -28.87 16.55 -3.52
N ARG A 528 -27.73 16.46 -4.23
CA ARG A 528 -27.63 15.85 -5.57
C ARG A 528 -27.31 14.36 -5.46
N THR A 529 -28.13 13.64 -4.69
CA THR A 529 -27.88 12.25 -4.27
C THR A 529 -27.65 11.31 -5.46
N ALA A 530 -28.46 11.40 -6.52
CA ALA A 530 -28.32 10.53 -7.69
C ALA A 530 -26.95 10.69 -8.39
N GLU A 531 -26.43 11.91 -8.48
CA GLU A 531 -25.12 12.17 -9.07
C GLU A 531 -23.99 11.72 -8.14
N ALA A 532 -24.17 11.87 -6.82
CA ALA A 532 -23.22 11.35 -5.83
C ALA A 532 -23.09 9.82 -5.92
N VAL A 533 -24.21 9.10 -6.03
CA VAL A 533 -24.25 7.65 -6.22
C VAL A 533 -23.60 7.25 -7.54
N GLN A 534 -23.90 7.96 -8.63
CA GLN A 534 -23.30 7.69 -9.94
C GLN A 534 -21.77 7.86 -9.91
N PHE A 535 -21.27 8.89 -9.24
CA PHE A 535 -19.83 9.12 -9.11
C PHE A 535 -19.16 8.02 -8.27
N ALA A 536 -19.73 7.67 -7.11
CA ALA A 536 -19.23 6.57 -6.27
C ALA A 536 -19.25 5.23 -7.03
N GLN A 537 -20.28 4.97 -7.83
CA GLN A 537 -20.34 3.78 -8.67
C GLN A 537 -19.23 3.74 -9.73
N ALA A 538 -18.92 4.88 -10.35
CA ALA A 538 -17.79 4.96 -11.28
C ALA A 538 -16.45 4.68 -10.57
N MET A 539 -16.28 5.15 -9.33
CA MET A 539 -15.08 4.84 -8.53
C MET A 539 -14.96 3.34 -8.25
N VAL A 540 -16.07 2.68 -7.84
CA VAL A 540 -16.11 1.22 -7.64
C VAL A 540 -15.73 0.48 -8.92
N GLN A 541 -16.29 0.89 -10.06
CA GLN A 541 -15.99 0.28 -11.37
C GLN A 541 -14.52 0.44 -11.77
N CYS A 542 -13.91 1.59 -11.47
CA CYS A 542 -12.47 1.80 -11.75
C CYS A 542 -11.63 0.81 -10.95
N VAL A 543 -11.89 0.66 -9.65
CA VAL A 543 -11.15 -0.30 -8.81
C VAL A 543 -11.37 -1.75 -9.25
N GLN A 544 -12.58 -2.11 -9.68
CA GLN A 544 -12.86 -3.43 -10.26
C GLN A 544 -12.08 -3.66 -11.56
N GLU A 545 -12.00 -2.66 -12.43
CA GLU A 545 -11.25 -2.72 -13.67
C GLU A 545 -9.74 -2.79 -13.41
N ASP A 546 -9.21 -2.03 -12.45
CA ASP A 546 -7.81 -2.02 -12.06
C ASP A 546 -7.38 -3.36 -11.44
N THR A 547 -8.31 -4.08 -10.83
CA THR A 547 -8.09 -5.42 -10.24
C THR A 547 -8.58 -6.57 -11.12
N ARG A 548 -9.01 -6.33 -12.36
CA ARG A 548 -9.65 -7.34 -13.23
C ARG A 548 -8.80 -8.57 -13.53
N THR A 549 -7.48 -8.44 -13.43
CA THR A 549 -6.51 -9.54 -13.65
C THR A 549 -6.38 -10.45 -12.43
N LEU A 550 -6.97 -10.07 -11.30
CA LEU A 550 -6.95 -10.83 -10.06
C LEU A 550 -8.25 -11.62 -9.91
N GLN A 551 -8.14 -12.92 -9.63
CA GLN A 551 -9.29 -13.77 -9.33
C GLN A 551 -9.68 -13.64 -7.86
N LEU A 552 -10.20 -12.48 -7.47
CA LEU A 552 -10.54 -12.19 -6.08
C LEU A 552 -11.82 -12.93 -5.67
N LYS A 553 -11.75 -13.66 -4.54
CA LYS A 553 -12.90 -14.38 -4.00
C LYS A 553 -13.84 -13.41 -3.27
N ALA A 554 -15.13 -13.54 -3.54
CA ALA A 554 -16.14 -12.84 -2.76
C ALA A 554 -16.21 -13.42 -1.34
N PRO A 555 -16.19 -12.57 -0.31
CA PRO A 555 -16.34 -13.02 1.08
C PRO A 555 -17.81 -13.32 1.42
N SER A 556 -18.05 -14.13 2.45
CA SER A 556 -19.42 -14.50 2.87
C SER A 556 -20.21 -13.30 3.37
N TRP A 557 -19.55 -12.32 3.99
CA TRP A 557 -20.20 -11.09 4.43
C TRP A 557 -20.78 -10.29 3.27
N ALA A 558 -20.23 -10.39 2.05
CA ALA A 558 -20.80 -9.73 0.88
C ALA A 558 -22.16 -10.30 0.50
N ALA A 559 -22.33 -11.63 0.62
CA ALA A 559 -23.62 -12.28 0.36
C ALA A 559 -24.68 -11.87 1.40
N SER A 560 -24.28 -11.83 2.68
CA SER A 560 -25.14 -11.34 3.77
C SER A 560 -25.52 -9.88 3.56
N LEU A 561 -24.56 -9.04 3.15
CA LEU A 561 -24.76 -7.63 2.86
C LEU A 561 -25.72 -7.42 1.68
N ALA A 562 -25.64 -8.24 0.63
CA ALA A 562 -26.52 -8.17 -0.53
C ALA A 562 -27.95 -8.68 -0.24
N ALA A 563 -28.08 -9.74 0.56
CA ALA A 563 -29.35 -10.38 0.89
C ALA A 563 -30.18 -9.64 1.97
N GLY A 564 -29.55 -8.75 2.73
CA GLY A 564 -30.14 -8.09 3.90
C GLY A 564 -31.07 -6.91 3.60
N GLN A 565 -32.07 -6.72 4.48
CA GLN A 565 -32.72 -5.42 4.70
C GLN A 565 -31.76 -4.53 5.53
N PRO A 566 -31.74 -3.19 5.32
CA PRO A 566 -30.83 -2.29 6.03
C PRO A 566 -30.97 -2.42 7.57
N ALA A 567 -29.87 -2.15 8.30
CA ALA A 567 -29.88 -2.16 9.76
C ALA A 567 -30.97 -1.22 10.31
N PRO A 568 -31.72 -1.62 11.35
CA PRO A 568 -32.72 -0.76 12.01
C PRO A 568 -32.08 0.43 12.73
#